data_AF-A0A961ISQ4-F1
#
_entry.id   AF-A0A961ISQ4-F1
#
_cell.length_a   1.000
_cell.length_b   1.000
_cell.length_c   1.000
_cell.angle_alpha   90.00
_cell.angle_beta   90.00
_cell.angle_gamma   90.00
#
_symmetry.space_group_name_H-M   'P 1'
#
loop_
_entity.id
_entity.type
_entity.pdbx_description
1 polymer ?
#
loop_
_entity_poly.entity_id
_entity_poly.type
_entity_poly.pdbx_seq_one_letter_code
_entity_poly.pdbx_strand_id
1 'polypeptide(L)' 'NSILYFSKNNSITSIVEDANSNRIIFDGKKMSLSAAALKVLKNIGYNWSSARGSDYWVYEGKTLTARRLELV' A
#
# COMPACT_ATOMS: atom_id res chain seq x y z
N ASN A 1 15.32 -1.67 -1.10
CA ASN A 1 13.91 -1.52 -0.65
C ASN A 1 13.13 -0.75 -1.70
N SER A 2 12.02 -1.29 -2.16
CA SER A 2 11.17 -0.64 -3.17
C SER A 2 10.23 0.38 -2.52
N ILE A 3 9.90 1.47 -3.24
CA ILE A 3 8.95 2.49 -2.78
C ILE A 3 7.59 2.22 -3.41
N LEU A 4 6.55 2.20 -2.60
CA LEU A 4 5.16 2.14 -3.05
C LEU A 4 4.51 3.50 -2.89
N TYR A 5 3.69 3.87 -3.86
CA TYR A 5 2.91 5.10 -3.87
C TYR A 5 1.44 4.79 -3.59
N PHE A 6 0.75 5.67 -2.89
CA PHE A 6 -0.67 5.50 -2.64
C PHE A 6 -1.49 5.96 -3.85
N SER A 7 -2.40 5.11 -4.35
CA SER A 7 -3.12 5.34 -5.61
C SER A 7 -4.01 6.58 -5.63
N LYS A 8 -4.52 7.01 -4.47
CA LYS A 8 -5.35 8.23 -4.34
C LYS A 8 -4.55 9.49 -4.04
N ASN A 9 -3.28 9.35 -3.67
CA ASN A 9 -2.40 10.49 -3.37
C ASN A 9 -0.94 10.06 -3.48
N ASN A 10 -0.31 10.34 -4.62
CA ASN A 10 1.07 9.97 -4.90
C ASN A 10 2.11 10.65 -3.99
N SER A 11 1.74 11.67 -3.20
CA SER A 11 2.62 12.26 -2.19
C SER A 11 2.81 11.33 -0.97
N ILE A 12 1.92 10.34 -0.82
CA ILE A 12 1.97 9.36 0.25
C ILE A 12 2.75 8.14 -0.24
N THR A 13 3.87 7.87 0.44
CA THR A 13 4.78 6.78 0.09
C THR A 13 4.95 5.80 1.24
N SER A 14 5.30 4.56 0.91
CA SER A 14 5.74 3.55 1.86
C SER A 14 6.93 2.76 1.31
N ILE A 15 7.66 2.08 2.17
CA ILE A 15 8.84 1.30 1.79
C ILE A 15 8.51 -0.17 2.00
N VAL A 16 8.77 -1.02 1.00
CA VAL A 16 8.64 -2.47 1.14
C VAL A 16 9.67 -2.98 2.15
N GLU A 17 9.19 -3.62 3.22
CA GLU A 17 10.06 -4.22 4.23
C GLU A 17 10.65 -5.54 3.71
N ASP A 18 9.79 -6.39 3.15
CA ASP A 18 10.14 -7.71 2.64
C ASP A 18 9.32 -7.99 1.38
N ALA A 19 10.00 -8.32 0.28
CA ALA A 19 9.39 -8.60 -1.02
C ALA A 19 8.52 -9.88 -1.02
N ASN A 20 8.76 -10.81 -0.09
CA ASN A 20 7.99 -12.04 0.05
C ASN A 20 6.84 -11.89 1.06
N SER A 21 6.67 -10.71 1.65
CA SER A 21 5.65 -10.43 2.65
C SER A 21 4.73 -9.29 2.21
N ASN A 22 3.57 -9.19 2.87
CA ASN A 22 2.65 -8.07 2.72
C ASN A 22 2.99 -6.91 3.69
N ARG A 23 4.25 -6.80 4.10
CA ARG A 23 4.72 -5.84 5.12
C ARG A 23 5.49 -4.68 4.51
N ILE A 24 5.21 -3.50 5.04
CA ILE A 24 5.79 -2.24 4.61
C ILE A 24 6.14 -1.40 5.83
N ILE A 25 7.10 -0.50 5.64
CA ILE A 25 7.42 0.58 6.56
C ILE A 25 6.64 1.80 6.09
N PHE A 26 5.65 2.18 6.88
CA PHE A 26 4.83 3.37 6.66
C PHE A 26 4.93 4.26 7.90
N ASP A 27 5.31 5.54 7.71
CA ASP A 27 5.45 6.50 8.81
C ASP A 27 6.41 5.99 9.91
N GLY A 28 7.55 5.43 9.49
CA GLY A 28 8.57 4.83 10.37
C GLY A 28 8.16 3.52 11.07
N LYS A 29 6.93 3.03 10.86
CA LYS A 29 6.40 1.84 11.52
C LYS A 29 6.21 0.69 10.54
N LYS A 30 6.61 -0.51 10.96
CA LYS A 30 6.37 -1.76 10.24
C LYS A 30 4.91 -2.17 10.42
N MET A 31 4.19 -2.32 9.30
CA MET A 31 2.78 -2.75 9.30
C MET A 31 2.44 -3.45 7.99
N SER A 32 1.24 -4.04 7.91
CA SER A 32 0.77 -4.65 6.66
C SER A 32 0.30 -3.59 5.64
N LEU A 33 0.29 -3.96 4.36
CA LEU A 33 -0.24 -3.15 3.27
C LEU A 33 -1.66 -2.63 3.57
N SER A 34 -2.53 -3.50 4.09
CA SER A 34 -3.91 -3.17 4.43
C SER A 34 -4.00 -2.21 5.61
N ALA A 35 -3.18 -2.40 6.65
CA ALA A 35 -3.15 -1.51 7.81
C ALA A 35 -2.69 -0.10 7.42
N ALA A 36 -1.65 -0.01 6.60
CA ALA A 36 -1.15 1.27 6.09
C ALA A 36 -2.19 1.95 5.19
N ALA A 37 -2.81 1.21 4.26
CA ALA A 37 -3.85 1.76 3.39
C ALA A 37 -5.04 2.27 4.20
N LEU A 38 -5.49 1.52 5.22
CA LEU A 38 -6.56 1.95 6.11
C LEU A 38 -6.20 3.22 6.89
N LYS A 39 -4.95 3.32 7.38
CA LYS A 39 -4.45 4.53 8.06
C LYS A 39 -4.49 5.74 7.14
N VAL A 40 -4.05 5.59 5.89
CA VAL A 40 -4.12 6.65 4.88
C VAL A 40 -5.57 7.05 4.58
N LEU A 41 -6.44 6.08 4.36
CA LEU A 41 -7.86 6.30 4.06
C LEU A 41 -8.55 7.06 5.19
N LYS A 42 -8.29 6.69 6.45
CA LYS A 42 -8.77 7.43 7.62
C LYS A 42 -8.24 8.86 7.68
N ASN A 43 -6.96 9.07 7.36
CA ASN A 43 -6.35 10.39 7.36
C ASN A 43 -6.92 11.34 6.30
N ILE A 44 -7.40 10.80 5.17
CA ILE A 44 -8.04 11.58 4.10
C ILE A 44 -9.57 11.64 4.21
N GLY A 45 -10.15 11.20 5.35
CA GLY A 45 -11.57 11.36 5.67
C GLY A 45 -12.48 10.17 5.39
N TYR A 46 -11.95 9.00 5.00
CA TYR A 46 -12.78 7.79 4.85
C TYR A 46 -12.90 7.03 6.18
N ASN A 47 -14.12 6.66 6.56
CA ASN A 47 -14.40 5.91 7.80
C ASN A 47 -14.58 4.39 7.56
N TRP A 48 -13.77 3.80 6.70
CA TRP A 48 -13.87 2.35 6.42
C TRP A 48 -13.32 1.50 7.57
N SER A 49 -13.86 0.30 7.72
CA SER A 49 -13.42 -0.70 8.72
C SER A 49 -12.25 -1.55 8.21
N SER A 50 -12.12 -1.70 6.89
CA SER A 50 -11.06 -2.48 6.25
C SER A 50 -10.72 -1.92 4.87
N ALA A 51 -9.52 -2.24 4.39
CA ALA A 51 -9.06 -1.90 3.05
C ALA A 51 -8.22 -3.04 2.48
N ARG A 52 -8.40 -3.33 1.18
CA ARG A 52 -7.52 -4.24 0.44
C ARG A 52 -6.26 -3.50 0.06
N GLY A 53 -5.20 -3.66 0.85
CA GLY A 53 -3.97 -2.88 0.66
C GLY A 53 -3.41 -2.93 -0.75
N SER A 54 -3.44 -4.10 -1.40
CA SER A 54 -2.89 -4.29 -2.76
C SER A 54 -3.59 -3.46 -3.84
N ASP A 55 -4.83 -3.03 -3.61
CA ASP A 55 -5.58 -2.17 -4.54
C ASP A 55 -5.16 -0.69 -4.42
N TYR A 56 -4.54 -0.31 -3.30
CA TYR A 56 -4.15 1.07 -3.02
C TYR A 56 -2.67 1.36 -3.18
N TRP A 57 -1.82 0.35 -3.15
CA TRP A 57 -0.38 0.54 -3.30
C TRP A 57 0.06 0.31 -4.75
N VAL A 58 0.80 1.27 -5.29
CA VAL A 58 1.28 1.32 -6.67
C VAL A 58 2.79 1.17 -6.69
N TYR A 59 3.28 0.27 -7.53
CA TYR A 59 4.69 0.06 -7.83
C TYR A 59 4.91 0.12 -9.34
N GLU A 60 5.81 0.99 -9.81
CA GLU A 60 6.11 1.25 -11.23
C GLU A 60 4.84 1.46 -12.08
N GLY A 61 3.93 2.31 -11.59
CA GLY A 61 2.71 2.67 -12.32
C GLY A 61 1.56 1.66 -12.28
N LYS A 62 1.75 0.49 -11.66
CA LYS A 62 0.68 -0.53 -11.51
C LYS A 62 0.36 -0.80 -10.03
N THR A 63 -0.91 -1.06 -9.72
CA THR A 63 -1.28 -1.54 -8.37
C THR A 63 -0.71 -2.93 -8.13
N LEU A 64 -0.45 -3.28 -6.88
CA LEU A 64 0.03 -4.62 -6.53
C LEU A 64 -0.96 -5.71 -6.96
N THR A 65 -2.26 -5.43 -6.90
CA THR A 65 -3.29 -6.34 -7.42
C THR A 65 -3.15 -6.57 -8.92
N ALA A 66 -2.96 -5.51 -9.72
CA ALA A 66 -2.75 -5.64 -11.17
C ALA A 66 -1.49 -6.47 -11.49
N ARG A 67 -0.39 -6.21 -10.77
CA ARG A 67 0.86 -6.99 -10.96
C ARG A 67 0.68 -8.46 -10.63
N ARG A 68 -0.14 -8.80 -9.61
CA ARG A 68 -0.43 -10.19 -9.27
C ARG A 68 -1.25 -10.89 -10.35
N LEU A 69 -2.15 -10.17 -11.03
CA LEU A 69 -2.97 -10.69 -12.10
C LEU A 69 -2.21 -10.93 -13.41
N GLU A 70 -1.06 -10.26 -13.60
CA GLU A 70 -0.20 -10.46 -14.79
C GLU A 70 0.75 -11.67 -14.65
N LEU A 71 0.84 -12.26 -13.46
CA LEU A 71 1.70 -13.41 -13.17
C LEU A 71 0.94 -14.76 -13.21
N VAL A 72 -0.34 -14.74 -13.59
CA VAL A 72 -1.20 -15.93 -13.79
C VAL A 72 -1.45 -16.16 -15.27
#